data_AF-A0A9Q0NHQ4-F1
#
_entry.id   AF-A0A9Q0NHQ4-F1
#
_cell.length_a   1.000
_cell.length_b   1.000
_cell.length_c   1.000
_cell.angle_alpha   90.00
_cell.angle_beta   90.00
_cell.angle_gamma   90.00
#
_symmetry.space_group_name_H-M   'P 1'
#
loop_
_entity.id
_entity.type
_entity.pdbx_description
1 polymer ?
#
loop_
_entity_poly.entity_id
_entity_poly.type
_entity_poly.pdbx_seq_one_letter_code
_entity_poly.pdbx_strand_id
1 'polypeptide(L)'
;ELQIDFSQYEHPTVLTVEEQAKYVGDKGGGLSKNLFLKDKKSRFYIVSALADTKVDMKVLSQRLGLGKGGIRMAPEEALGEILQ
;
A
#
# COMPACT_ATOMS: atom_id res chain seq x y z
N GLU A 1 24.72 3.37 3.79
CA GLU A 1 23.29 3.38 4.22
C GLU A 1 22.79 4.82 4.20
N LEU A 2 21.51 5.07 3.90
CA LEU A 2 21.01 6.41 3.53
C LEU A 2 20.84 7.41 4.71
N GLN A 3 21.14 7.00 5.96
CA GLN A 3 21.03 7.85 7.16
C GLN A 3 19.65 8.53 7.31
N ILE A 4 18.59 7.77 7.03
CA ILE A 4 17.21 8.24 7.23
C ILE A 4 16.81 7.88 8.65
N ASP A 5 16.53 8.89 9.47
CA ASP A 5 16.06 8.68 10.84
C ASP A 5 14.71 7.97 10.85
N PHE A 6 14.55 6.99 11.75
CA PHE A 6 13.29 6.28 11.93
C PHE A 6 13.06 5.90 13.39
N SER A 7 11.80 5.63 13.74
CA SER A 7 11.42 5.03 15.01
C SER A 7 10.64 3.76 14.74
N GLN A 8 10.93 2.70 15.49
CA GLN A 8 10.28 1.40 15.38
C GLN A 8 9.56 1.07 16.68
N TYR A 9 8.32 0.59 16.56
CA TYR A 9 7.48 0.20 17.68
C TYR A 9 7.06 -1.25 17.52
N GLU A 10 7.41 -2.10 18.48
CA GLU A 10 6.97 -3.50 18.47
C GLU A 10 5.50 -3.61 18.91
N HIS A 11 4.74 -4.45 18.23
CA HIS A 11 3.37 -4.80 18.59
C HIS A 11 3.03 -6.20 18.05
N PRO A 12 2.02 -6.88 18.62
CA PRO A 12 1.50 -8.13 18.07
C PRO A 12 0.95 -7.95 16.65
N THR A 13 0.92 -9.01 15.86
CA THR A 13 0.22 -9.00 14.56
C THR A 13 -1.26 -8.71 14.77
N VAL A 14 -1.78 -7.75 14.02
CA VAL A 14 -3.18 -7.34 14.02
C VAL A 14 -3.74 -7.40 12.60
N LEU A 15 -5.03 -7.68 12.47
CA LEU A 15 -5.66 -7.88 11.15
C LEU A 15 -6.54 -6.70 10.74
N THR A 16 -6.94 -5.85 11.69
CA THR A 16 -7.80 -4.69 11.43
C THR A 16 -7.06 -3.38 11.64
N VAL A 17 -7.49 -2.35 10.90
CA VAL A 17 -6.93 -0.99 11.04
C VAL A 17 -7.23 -0.43 12.43
N GLU A 18 -8.41 -0.73 12.97
CA GLU A 18 -8.83 -0.34 14.31
C GLU A 18 -7.95 -0.94 15.41
N GLU A 19 -7.50 -2.19 15.24
CA GLU A 19 -6.53 -2.80 16.16
C GLU A 19 -5.14 -2.20 16.01
N GLN A 20 -4.67 -1.95 14.79
CA GLN A 20 -3.37 -1.33 14.54
C GLN A 20 -3.28 0.08 15.13
N ALA A 21 -4.35 0.87 15.01
CA ALA A 21 -4.40 2.23 15.53
C ALA A 21 -4.15 2.31 17.05
N LYS A 22 -4.41 1.24 17.81
CA LYS A 22 -4.14 1.18 19.26
C LYS A 22 -2.64 1.20 19.60
N TYR A 23 -1.79 0.76 18.69
CA TYR A 23 -0.35 0.64 18.91
C TYR A 23 0.43 1.81 18.33
N VAL A 24 -0.03 2.36 17.20
CA VAL A 24 0.70 3.37 16.44
C VAL A 24 -0.09 4.66 16.17
N GLY A 25 -1.38 4.70 16.49
CA GLY A 25 -2.24 5.85 16.18
C GLY A 25 -1.93 7.12 16.99
N ASP A 26 -1.27 6.99 18.15
CA ASP A 26 -0.87 8.10 19.02
C ASP A 26 0.56 8.61 18.74
N LYS A 27 1.33 7.94 17.87
CA LYS A 27 2.76 8.23 17.63
C LYS A 27 3.03 9.43 16.72
N GLY A 28 1.97 10.11 16.30
CA GLY A 28 2.04 11.20 15.33
C GLY A 28 2.28 10.70 13.89
N GLY A 29 1.97 11.53 12.91
CA GLY A 29 2.02 11.15 11.50
C GLY A 29 0.76 10.45 11.00
N GLY A 30 0.78 10.02 9.74
CA GLY A 30 -0.35 9.36 9.08
C GLY A 30 -0.12 7.85 8.93
N LEU A 31 -1.11 7.05 9.32
CA LEU A 31 -1.09 5.61 9.05
C LEU A 31 -1.25 5.38 7.55
N SER A 32 -0.35 4.62 6.95
CA SER A 32 -0.42 4.27 5.53
C SER A 32 -1.02 2.89 5.33
N LYS A 33 -1.80 2.72 4.26
CA LYS A 33 -2.06 1.43 3.64
C LYS A 33 -1.37 1.36 2.29
N ASN A 34 -0.98 0.15 1.89
CA ASN A 34 -0.28 -0.10 0.63
C ASN A 34 -1.12 -1.04 -0.23
N LEU A 35 -1.38 -0.65 -1.48
CA LEU A 35 -2.06 -1.48 -2.46
C LEU A 35 -1.03 -1.98 -3.47
N PHE A 36 -0.85 -3.30 -3.55
CA PHE A 36 -0.01 -3.94 -4.55
C PHE A 36 -0.82 -4.31 -5.78
N LEU A 37 -0.49 -3.69 -6.92
CA LEU A 37 -1.33 -3.66 -8.11
C LEU A 37 -0.56 -4.10 -9.36
N LYS A 38 -1.31 -4.60 -10.35
CA LYS A 38 -0.78 -5.02 -11.65
C LYS A 38 -1.68 -4.51 -12.79
N ASP A 39 -1.07 -4.07 -13.89
CA ASP A 39 -1.80 -3.75 -15.12
C ASP A 39 -1.81 -4.92 -16.14
N LYS A 40 -2.52 -4.75 -17.26
CA LYS A 40 -2.60 -5.77 -18.33
C LYS A 40 -1.28 -5.99 -19.07
N LYS A 41 -0.32 -5.06 -19.00
CA LYS A 41 1.01 -5.18 -19.60
C LYS A 41 2.01 -5.82 -18.62
N SER A 42 1.51 -6.40 -17.53
CA SER A 42 2.32 -6.99 -16.46
C SER A 42 3.28 -6.03 -15.78
N ARG A 43 2.97 -4.72 -15.75
CA ARG A 43 3.67 -3.77 -14.89
C ARG A 43 3.05 -3.78 -13.50
N PHE A 44 3.90 -3.71 -12.48
CA PHE A 44 3.52 -3.72 -11.08
C PHE A 44 3.63 -2.32 -10.46
N TYR A 45 2.79 -2.04 -9.47
CA TYR A 45 2.72 -0.76 -8.78
C TYR A 45 2.49 -1.01 -7.29
N ILE A 46 3.12 -0.20 -6.44
CA ILE A 46 2.69 -0.01 -5.05
C ILE A 46 2.08 1.38 -4.95
N VAL A 47 0.87 1.46 -4.41
CA VAL A 47 0.23 2.72 -4.06
C VAL A 47 0.18 2.82 -2.54
N SER A 48 0.99 3.70 -1.99
CA SER A 48 0.94 4.11 -0.59
C SER A 48 -0.03 5.28 -0.43
N ALA A 49 -1.01 5.14 0.45
CA ALA A 49 -2.00 6.18 0.75
C ALA A 49 -2.31 6.18 2.24
N LEU A 50 -2.89 7.26 2.76
CA LEU A 50 -3.39 7.25 4.15
C LEU A 50 -4.46 6.17 4.31
N ALA A 51 -4.55 5.59 5.52
CA ALA A 51 -5.41 4.46 5.83
C ALA A 51 -6.89 4.71 5.47
N ASP A 52 -7.35 5.95 5.68
CA ASP A 52 -8.71 6.42 5.40
C ASP A 52 -8.95 6.86 3.94
N THR A 53 -7.89 7.04 3.14
CA THR A 53 -8.00 7.51 1.76
C THR A 53 -8.75 6.49 0.92
N LYS A 54 -9.90 6.89 0.36
CA LYS A 54 -10.61 6.07 -0.63
C LYS A 54 -9.86 6.10 -1.96
N VAL A 55 -9.34 4.96 -2.38
CA VAL A 55 -8.64 4.82 -3.66
C VAL A 55 -9.62 4.34 -4.72
N ASP A 56 -10.00 5.23 -5.65
CA ASP A 56 -10.80 4.86 -6.82
C ASP A 56 -9.90 4.25 -7.90
N MET A 57 -10.06 2.95 -8.12
CA MET A 57 -9.24 2.17 -9.07
C MET A 57 -9.43 2.60 -10.53
N LYS A 58 -10.61 3.12 -10.90
CA LYS A 58 -10.89 3.59 -12.25
C LYS A 58 -10.20 4.93 -12.50
N VAL A 59 -10.34 5.87 -11.57
CA VAL A 59 -9.68 7.18 -11.65
C VAL A 59 -8.16 7.01 -11.61
N LEU A 60 -7.65 6.14 -10.71
CA LEU A 60 -6.22 5.84 -10.63
C LEU A 60 -5.71 5.24 -11.96
N SER A 61 -6.42 4.27 -12.55
CA SER A 61 -6.06 3.72 -13.86
C SER A 61 -6.01 4.77 -14.96
N GLN A 62 -6.94 5.74 -14.96
CA GLN A 62 -6.95 6.84 -15.93
C GLN A 62 -5.74 7.76 -15.72
N ARG A 63 -5.45 8.15 -14.47
CA ARG A 63 -4.31 9.02 -14.14
C ARG A 63 -2.95 8.39 -14.46
N LEU A 64 -2.84 7.06 -14.33
CA LEU A 64 -1.65 6.30 -14.72
C LEU A 64 -1.52 6.09 -16.24
N GLY A 65 -2.47 6.60 -17.05
CA GLY A 65 -2.42 6.47 -18.51
C GLY A 65 -2.62 5.05 -19.03
N LEU A 66 -3.34 4.20 -18.30
CA LEU A 66 -3.46 2.77 -18.61
C LEU A 66 -4.60 2.44 -19.58
N GLY A 67 -5.36 3.46 -20.01
CA GLY A 67 -6.46 3.33 -20.95
C GLY A 67 -7.51 2.31 -20.50
N LYS A 68 -8.08 1.56 -21.46
CA LYS A 68 -9.00 0.42 -21.19
C LYS A 68 -8.31 -0.78 -20.52
N GLY A 69 -7.01 -0.67 -20.26
CA GLY A 69 -6.19 -1.70 -19.62
C GLY A 69 -6.60 -1.94 -18.18
N GLY A 70 -6.92 -0.88 -17.44
CA GLY A 70 -7.25 -1.00 -16.02
C GLY A 70 -6.05 -1.38 -15.15
N ILE A 71 -6.30 -1.41 -13.84
CA ILE A 71 -5.45 -1.98 -12.79
C ILE A 71 -6.26 -2.96 -11.98
N ARG A 72 -5.60 -3.95 -11.40
CA ARG A 72 -6.17 -4.92 -10.47
C ARG A 72 -5.18 -5.21 -9.34
N MET A 73 -5.65 -5.85 -8.28
CA MET A 73 -4.75 -6.41 -7.27
C MET A 73 -3.77 -7.38 -7.95
N ALA A 74 -2.50 -7.26 -7.58
CA ALA A 74 -1.49 -8.20 -8.00
C ALA A 74 -1.68 -9.56 -7.29
N PRO A 75 -1.26 -10.66 -7.92
CA PRO A 75 -1.31 -11.99 -7.30
C PRO A 75 -0.35 -12.08 -6.10
N GLU A 76 -0.67 -12.94 -5.14
CA GLU A 76 0.10 -13.12 -3.91
C GLU A 76 1.52 -13.65 -4.19
N GLU A 77 1.67 -14.54 -5.17
CA GLU A 77 2.96 -15.12 -5.55
C GLU A 77 3.96 -14.03 -5.96
N ALA A 78 3.47 -13.00 -6.66
CA ALA A 78 4.29 -11.86 -7.07
C ALA A 78 4.67 -10.93 -5.91
N LEU A 79 3.96 -10.98 -4.77
CA LEU A 79 4.30 -10.17 -3.59
C LEU A 79 5.61 -10.67 -2.99
N GLY A 80 5.72 -11.99 -2.79
CA GLY A 80 6.92 -12.63 -2.26
C GLY A 80 8.10 -12.52 -3.21
N GLU A 81 7.89 -12.59 -4.52
CA GLU A 81 8.98 -12.48 -5.50
C GLU A 81 9.52 -11.06 -5.68
N ILE A 82 8.67 -10.03 -5.56
CA ILE A 82 9.03 -8.65 -5.91
C ILE A 82 9.38 -7.81 -4.68
N LEU A 83 8.77 -8.07 -3.52
CA LEU A 83 8.85 -7.18 -2.35
C LEU A 83 9.48 -7.80 -1.09
N GLN A 84 9.72 -9.11 -1.07
CA GLN A 84 10.38 -9.81 0.05
C GLN A 84 11.74 -10.34 -0.38
#